data_AF-A0A532UBN3-F1
#
_entry.id   AF-A0A532UBN3-F1
#
_cell.length_a   1.000
_cell.length_b   1.000
_cell.length_c   1.000
_cell.angle_alpha   90.00
_cell.angle_beta   90.00
_cell.angle_gamma   90.00
#
_symmetry.space_group_name_H-M   'P 1'
#
loop_
_entity.id
_entity.type
_entity.pdbx_description
1 polymer ?
#
loop_
_entity_poly.entity_id
_entity_poly.type
_entity_poly.pdbx_seq_one_letter_code
_entity_poly.pdbx_strand_id
1 'polypeptide(L)'
;MGCEEFELLLNGYIDGELKDPDLKRVEKHLAGCPPCQKLVRDYQRLKEVTAEMKFKNPPQEIWDSYWQRVFHRITRGVGWVFFLVGAVAVAGFAVYEFATDPAVEALQKLIVFAIFVGLGLLLISVIWERVKASKTDKYKEIER
;
A
#
# COMPACT_ATOMS: atom_id res chain seq x y z
N MET A 1 -10.12 40.29 -31.77
CA MET A 1 -10.03 38.94 -31.20
C MET A 1 -9.96 39.12 -29.69
N GLY A 2 -10.96 38.62 -28.97
CA GLY A 2 -11.14 38.89 -27.54
C GLY A 2 -10.16 38.10 -26.67
N CYS A 3 -9.83 38.65 -25.52
CA CYS A 3 -8.90 38.03 -24.57
C CYS A 3 -9.41 36.69 -24.00
N GLU A 4 -10.72 36.44 -24.04
CA GLU A 4 -11.35 35.20 -23.54
C GLU A 4 -10.86 33.93 -24.26
N GLU A 5 -10.58 34.00 -25.56
CA GLU A 5 -10.09 32.84 -26.33
C GLU A 5 -8.67 32.43 -25.93
N PHE A 6 -7.89 33.37 -25.38
CA PHE A 6 -6.50 33.14 -25.00
C PHE A 6 -6.34 32.69 -23.55
N GLU A 7 -7.37 32.73 -22.71
CA GLU A 7 -7.28 32.41 -21.29
C GLU A 7 -6.78 30.96 -21.04
N LEU A 8 -7.32 29.99 -21.78
CA LEU A 8 -6.88 28.59 -21.75
C LEU A 8 -5.44 28.42 -22.24
N LEU A 9 -5.06 29.12 -23.30
CA LEU A 9 -3.71 29.07 -23.86
C LEU A 9 -2.69 29.74 -22.93
N LEU A 10 -3.08 30.78 -22.19
CA LEU A 10 -2.19 31.48 -21.25
C LEU A 10 -1.78 30.58 -20.08
N ASN A 11 -2.67 29.73 -19.57
CA ASN A 11 -2.30 28.75 -18.54
C ASN A 11 -1.24 27.77 -19.04
N GLY A 12 -1.45 27.18 -20.24
CA GLY A 12 -0.45 26.31 -20.86
C GLY A 12 0.87 27.02 -21.17
N TYR A 13 0.83 28.33 -21.45
CA TYR A 13 2.04 29.16 -21.62
C TYR A 13 2.80 29.35 -20.30
N ILE A 14 2.09 29.62 -19.19
CA ILE A 14 2.67 29.77 -17.84
C ILE A 14 3.30 28.47 -17.34
N ASP A 15 2.75 27.33 -17.75
CA ASP A 15 3.27 26.00 -17.41
C ASP A 15 4.33 25.46 -18.37
N GLY A 16 4.57 26.15 -19.50
CA GLY A 16 5.57 25.76 -20.50
C GLY A 16 5.16 24.52 -21.31
N GLU A 17 3.87 24.19 -21.34
CA GLU A 17 3.32 23.00 -21.99
C GLU A 17 2.89 23.24 -23.45
N LEU A 18 2.82 24.50 -23.88
CA LEU A 18 2.47 24.86 -25.26
C LEU A 18 3.55 24.45 -26.26
N LYS A 19 3.10 23.93 -27.40
CA LYS A 19 3.93 23.62 -28.57
C LYS A 19 3.59 24.55 -29.73
N ASP A 20 4.47 24.64 -30.73
CA ASP A 20 4.14 25.28 -32.00
C ASP A 20 2.94 24.57 -32.65
N PRO A 21 1.90 25.27 -33.14
CA PRO A 21 1.83 26.70 -33.46
C PRO A 21 1.21 27.61 -32.38
N ASP A 22 0.67 27.06 -31.30
CA ASP A 22 -0.09 27.83 -30.31
C ASP A 22 0.79 28.77 -29.47
N LEU A 23 2.06 28.40 -29.25
CA LEU A 23 3.06 29.27 -28.63
C LEU A 23 3.18 30.62 -29.36
N LYS A 24 3.35 30.57 -30.70
CA LYS A 24 3.45 31.77 -31.55
C LYS A 24 2.17 32.60 -31.56
N ARG A 25 1.00 31.96 -31.44
CA ARG A 25 -0.29 32.67 -31.34
C ARG A 25 -0.37 33.46 -30.04
N VAL A 26 0.05 32.87 -28.92
CA VAL A 26 0.08 33.53 -27.61
C VAL A 26 1.10 34.67 -27.60
N GLU A 27 2.32 34.47 -28.09
CA GLU A 27 3.34 35.53 -28.16
C GLU A 27 2.88 36.73 -28.97
N LYS A 28 2.25 36.49 -30.13
CA LYS A 28 1.68 37.56 -30.96
C LYS A 28 0.56 38.31 -30.25
N HIS A 29 -0.28 37.61 -29.48
CA HIS A 29 -1.33 38.24 -28.68
C HIS A 29 -0.74 39.07 -27.53
N LEU A 30 0.25 38.54 -26.81
CA LEU A 30 0.95 39.22 -25.73
C LEU A 30 1.64 40.50 -26.23
N ALA A 31 2.20 40.52 -27.45
CA ALA A 31 2.81 41.73 -28.02
C ALA A 31 1.82 42.90 -28.19
N GLY A 32 0.52 42.62 -28.36
CA GLY A 32 -0.52 43.63 -28.59
C GLY A 32 -1.49 43.86 -27.43
N CYS A 33 -1.40 43.09 -26.34
CA CYS A 33 -2.43 43.03 -25.30
C CYS A 33 -1.85 43.28 -23.88
N PRO A 34 -1.85 44.53 -23.40
CA PRO A 34 -1.43 44.87 -22.03
C PRO A 34 -2.15 44.10 -20.90
N PRO A 35 -3.47 43.82 -20.94
CA PRO A 35 -4.12 43.11 -19.84
C PRO A 35 -3.68 41.64 -19.75
N CYS A 36 -3.48 40.95 -20.87
CA CYS A 36 -2.99 39.57 -20.86
C CYS A 36 -1.52 39.48 -20.42
N GLN A 37 -0.69 40.46 -20.77
CA GLN A 37 0.66 40.56 -20.20
C GLN A 37 0.64 40.70 -18.67
N LYS A 38 -0.29 41.49 -18.13
CA LYS A 38 -0.44 41.64 -16.69
C LYS A 38 -0.87 40.31 -16.04
N LEU A 39 -1.83 39.61 -16.64
CA LEU A 39 -2.30 38.32 -16.17
C LEU A 39 -1.15 37.31 -16.05
N VAL A 40 -0.35 37.14 -17.10
CA VAL A 40 0.80 36.21 -17.09
C VAL A 40 1.80 36.55 -15.99
N ARG A 41 2.12 37.84 -15.80
CA ARG A 41 3.01 38.28 -14.73
C ARG A 41 2.46 37.95 -13.33
N ASP A 42 1.16 38.17 -13.12
CA ASP A 42 0.52 37.91 -11.83
C ASP A 42 0.53 36.41 -11.50
N TYR A 43 0.25 35.53 -12.47
CA TYR A 43 0.30 34.08 -12.29
C TYR A 43 1.72 33.53 -12.14
N GLN A 44 2.70 34.03 -12.89
CA GLN A 44 4.10 33.65 -12.74
C GLN A 44 4.61 33.98 -11.33
N ARG A 45 4.24 35.15 -10.79
CA ARG A 45 4.57 35.53 -9.42
C ARG A 45 3.96 34.59 -8.38
N LEU A 46 2.72 34.16 -8.56
CA LEU A 46 2.09 33.17 -7.67
C LEU A 46 2.80 31.81 -7.73
N LYS A 47 3.23 31.39 -8.92
CA LYS A 47 4.01 30.16 -9.13
C LYS A 47 5.36 30.20 -8.41
N GLU A 48 6.04 31.33 -8.45
CA GLU A 48 7.30 31.54 -7.72
C GLU A 48 7.10 31.45 -6.20
N VAL A 49 6.11 32.18 -5.66
CA VAL A 49 5.80 32.16 -4.21
C VAL A 49 5.41 30.76 -3.73
N THR A 50 4.67 30.02 -4.54
CA THR A 50 4.26 28.64 -4.20
C THR A 50 5.39 27.63 -4.35
N ALA A 51 6.31 27.84 -5.30
CA ALA A 51 7.51 27.01 -5.46
C ALA A 51 8.51 27.16 -4.30
N GLU A 52 8.58 28.33 -3.67
CA GLU A 52 9.44 28.58 -2.51
C GLU A 52 8.88 28.01 -1.19
N MET A 53 7.61 27.58 -1.17
CA MET A 53 7.03 26.93 0.01
C MET A 53 7.67 25.56 0.22
N LYS A 54 8.57 25.49 1.20
CA LYS A 54 9.08 24.20 1.70
C LYS A 54 7.99 23.51 2.51
N PHE A 55 7.54 22.36 2.03
CA PHE A 55 6.74 21.45 2.85
C PHE A 55 7.50 21.13 4.13
N LYS A 56 6.84 21.34 5.28
CA LYS A 56 7.42 21.01 6.58
C LYS A 56 7.54 19.48 6.65
N ASN A 57 8.77 18.97 6.63
CA ASN A 57 8.99 17.55 6.88
C ASN A 57 8.39 17.18 8.23
N PRO A 58 7.66 16.05 8.33
CA PRO A 58 7.12 15.60 9.60
C PRO A 58 8.25 15.41 10.62
N PRO A 59 8.03 15.76 11.91
CA PRO A 59 9.03 15.60 12.95
C PRO A 59 9.43 14.14 13.14
N GLN A 60 10.70 13.89 13.53
CA GLN A 60 11.28 12.55 13.67
C GLN A 60 10.48 11.61 14.58
N GLU A 61 9.83 12.14 15.62
CA GLU A 61 8.96 11.36 16.53
C GLU A 61 7.78 10.69 15.82
N ILE A 62 7.22 11.33 14.79
CA ILE A 62 6.17 10.73 13.95
C ILE A 62 6.77 9.60 13.11
N TRP A 63 8.04 9.73 12.73
CA TRP A 63 8.72 8.72 11.93
C TRP A 63 9.00 7.44 12.73
N ASP A 64 9.48 7.59 13.96
CA ASP A 64 9.77 6.46 14.85
C ASP A 64 8.49 5.68 15.21
N SER A 65 7.42 6.39 15.55
CA SER A 65 6.12 5.77 15.88
C SER A 65 5.44 5.08 14.70
N TYR A 66 5.70 5.56 13.47
CA TYR A 66 5.26 4.88 12.25
C TYR A 66 6.04 3.59 12.01
N TRP A 67 7.38 3.66 12.11
CA TRP A 67 8.25 2.50 11.94
C TRP A 67 7.96 1.40 12.96
N GLN A 68 7.67 1.74 14.23
CA GLN A 68 7.32 0.73 15.24
C GLN A 68 6.03 -0.03 14.89
N ARG A 69 4.99 0.67 14.42
CA ARG A 69 3.71 0.03 14.03
C ARG A 69 3.87 -0.86 12.80
N VAL A 70 4.68 -0.45 11.82
CA VAL A 70 4.92 -1.21 10.60
C VAL A 70 5.79 -2.44 10.88
N PHE A 71 6.90 -2.26 11.61
CA PHE A 71 7.85 -3.34 11.88
C PHE A 71 7.22 -4.44 12.75
N HIS A 72 6.44 -4.09 13.77
CA HIS A 72 5.79 -5.09 14.63
C HIS A 72 4.72 -5.92 13.90
N ARG A 73 4.03 -5.32 12.93
CA ARG A 73 3.01 -6.01 12.11
C ARG A 73 3.67 -6.97 11.11
N ILE A 74 4.76 -6.55 10.48
CA ILE A 74 5.47 -7.35 9.48
C ILE A 74 6.22 -8.50 10.15
N THR A 75 7.03 -8.24 11.18
CA THR A 75 7.86 -9.28 11.82
C THR A 75 7.02 -10.39 12.43
N ARG A 76 5.88 -10.06 13.06
CA ARG A 76 4.95 -11.07 13.57
C ARG A 76 4.31 -11.87 12.43
N GLY A 77 3.83 -11.22 11.38
CA GLY A 77 3.23 -11.92 10.24
C GLY A 77 4.21 -12.87 9.56
N VAL A 78 5.38 -12.34 9.16
CA VAL A 78 6.42 -13.10 8.46
C VAL A 78 6.96 -14.22 9.34
N GLY A 79 7.26 -13.95 10.61
CA GLY A 79 7.75 -14.96 11.55
C GLY A 79 6.78 -16.13 11.73
N TRP A 80 5.48 -15.86 11.87
CA TRP A 80 4.47 -16.92 11.96
C TRP A 80 4.33 -17.73 10.66
N VAL A 81 4.43 -17.10 9.48
CA VAL A 81 4.39 -17.83 8.20
C VAL A 81 5.58 -18.80 8.10
N PHE A 82 6.80 -18.34 8.34
CA PHE A 82 7.98 -19.21 8.30
C PHE A 82 7.90 -20.33 9.33
N PHE A 83 7.44 -20.03 10.55
CA PHE A 83 7.26 -21.03 11.60
C PHE A 83 6.23 -22.10 11.22
N LEU A 84 5.05 -21.69 10.72
CA LEU A 84 3.99 -22.62 10.31
C LEU A 84 4.43 -23.49 9.13
N VAL A 85 5.07 -22.90 8.12
CA VAL A 85 5.58 -23.65 6.96
C VAL A 85 6.63 -24.67 7.39
N GLY A 86 7.59 -24.26 8.24
CA GLY A 86 8.59 -25.18 8.79
C GLY A 86 7.96 -26.31 9.63
N ALA A 87 7.01 -25.98 10.50
CA ALA A 87 6.32 -26.97 11.34
C ALA A 87 5.56 -28.01 10.50
N VAL A 88 4.83 -27.56 9.46
CA VAL A 88 4.11 -28.44 8.54
C VAL A 88 5.07 -29.32 7.74
N ALA A 89 6.19 -28.78 7.27
CA ALA A 89 7.20 -29.54 6.53
C ALA A 89 7.82 -30.66 7.41
N VAL A 90 8.21 -30.34 8.64
CA VAL A 90 8.76 -31.32 9.59
C VAL A 90 7.72 -32.38 9.96
N ALA A 91 6.48 -31.97 10.25
CA ALA A 91 5.40 -32.90 10.54
C ALA A 91 5.11 -33.83 9.36
N GLY A 92 5.06 -33.30 8.13
CA GLY A 92 4.85 -34.08 6.92
C GLY A 92 5.99 -35.08 6.67
N PHE A 93 7.24 -34.67 6.88
CA PHE A 93 8.39 -35.55 6.77
C PHE A 93 8.36 -36.67 7.80
N ALA A 94 8.07 -36.36 9.07
CA ALA A 94 7.97 -37.35 10.14
C ALA A 94 6.83 -38.35 9.88
N VAL A 95 5.67 -37.88 9.40
CA VAL A 95 4.54 -38.74 9.02
C VAL A 95 4.91 -39.64 7.83
N TYR A 96 5.62 -39.10 6.84
CA TYR A 96 6.09 -39.87 5.69
C TYR A 96 7.03 -41.00 6.12
N GLU A 97 8.06 -40.69 6.91
CA GLU A 97 9.02 -41.67 7.41
C GLU A 97 8.30 -42.78 8.21
N PHE A 98 7.43 -42.40 9.14
CA PHE A 98 6.63 -43.32 9.95
C PHE A 98 5.67 -44.19 9.12
N ALA A 99 5.08 -43.64 8.06
CA ALA A 99 4.19 -44.39 7.18
C ALA A 99 4.95 -45.41 6.33
N THR A 100 6.17 -45.09 5.90
CA THR A 100 7.02 -45.96 5.09
C THR A 100 7.78 -47.02 5.89
N ASP A 101 7.88 -46.87 7.21
CA ASP A 101 8.59 -47.81 8.08
C ASP A 101 7.91 -49.20 8.07
N PRO A 102 8.59 -50.27 7.61
CA PRO A 102 8.06 -51.62 7.60
C PRO A 102 8.02 -52.29 8.98
N ALA A 103 8.72 -51.74 9.98
CA ALA A 103 8.76 -52.29 11.35
C ALA A 103 7.50 -51.95 12.17
N VAL A 104 6.70 -50.98 11.71
CA VAL A 104 5.52 -50.49 12.43
C VAL A 104 4.26 -51.23 11.99
N GLU A 105 3.51 -51.77 12.95
CA GLU A 105 2.24 -52.45 12.68
C GLU A 105 1.16 -51.51 12.13
N ALA A 106 0.27 -52.04 11.27
CA ALA A 106 -0.77 -51.25 10.60
C ALA A 106 -1.72 -50.54 11.59
N LEU A 107 -2.00 -51.14 12.75
CA LEU A 107 -2.84 -50.52 13.77
C LEU A 107 -2.21 -49.25 14.35
N GLN A 108 -0.89 -49.26 14.60
CA GLN A 108 -0.17 -48.10 15.12
C GLN A 108 -0.19 -46.95 14.12
N LYS A 109 -0.05 -47.23 12.81
CA LYS A 109 -0.20 -46.24 11.74
C LYS A 109 -1.59 -45.59 11.74
N LEU A 110 -2.63 -46.40 11.92
CA LEU A 110 -4.02 -45.93 11.93
C LEU A 110 -4.30 -45.03 13.15
N ILE A 111 -3.82 -45.40 14.34
CA ILE A 111 -3.96 -44.61 15.57
C ILE A 111 -3.28 -43.24 15.41
N VAL A 112 -2.04 -43.23 14.93
CA VAL A 112 -1.28 -41.98 14.74
C VAL A 112 -1.96 -41.09 13.70
N PHE A 113 -2.40 -41.66 12.58
CA PHE A 113 -3.15 -40.93 11.56
C PHE A 113 -4.44 -40.30 12.11
N ALA A 114 -5.21 -41.03 12.93
CA ALA A 114 -6.43 -40.51 13.54
C ALA A 114 -6.17 -39.30 14.45
N ILE A 115 -5.05 -39.28 15.18
CA ILE A 115 -4.65 -38.14 16.02
C ILE A 115 -4.36 -36.90 15.16
N PHE A 116 -3.56 -37.04 14.11
CA PHE A 116 -3.23 -35.92 13.22
C PHE A 116 -4.46 -35.35 12.51
N VAL A 117 -5.35 -36.22 12.02
CA VAL A 117 -6.61 -35.80 11.40
C VAL A 117 -7.50 -35.09 12.42
N GLY A 118 -7.64 -35.63 13.63
CA GLY A 118 -8.42 -35.02 14.70
C GLY A 118 -7.90 -33.63 15.09
N LEU A 119 -6.59 -33.49 15.27
CA LEU A 119 -5.94 -32.19 15.53
C LEU A 119 -6.15 -31.21 14.37
N GLY A 120 -6.01 -31.67 13.13
CA GLY A 120 -6.26 -30.86 11.93
C GLY A 120 -7.70 -30.34 11.88
N LEU A 121 -8.68 -31.20 12.14
CA LEU A 121 -10.10 -30.79 12.18
C LEU A 121 -10.39 -29.79 13.30
N LEU A 122 -9.85 -30.01 14.50
CA LEU A 122 -10.00 -29.06 15.62
C LEU A 122 -9.37 -27.70 15.28
N LEU A 123 -8.16 -27.68 14.73
CA LEU A 123 -7.49 -26.46 14.29
C LEU A 123 -8.30 -25.73 13.22
N ILE A 124 -8.79 -26.45 12.20
CA ILE A 124 -9.63 -25.87 11.16
C ILE A 124 -10.89 -25.27 11.77
N SER A 125 -11.58 -25.99 12.68
CA SER A 125 -12.78 -25.48 13.37
C SER A 125 -12.51 -24.16 14.08
N VAL A 126 -11.44 -24.09 14.88
CA VAL A 126 -11.07 -22.89 15.64
C VAL A 126 -10.66 -21.74 14.70
N ILE A 127 -9.89 -22.02 13.66
CA ILE A 127 -9.48 -21.01 12.68
C ILE A 127 -10.71 -20.45 11.97
N TRP A 128 -11.62 -21.31 11.55
CA TRP A 128 -12.82 -20.90 10.83
C TRP A 128 -13.73 -20.02 11.69
N GLU A 129 -13.96 -20.44 12.93
CA GLU A 129 -14.72 -19.68 13.92
C GLU A 129 -14.08 -18.32 14.20
N ARG A 130 -12.75 -18.29 14.39
CA ARG A 130 -12.02 -17.05 14.67
C ARG A 130 -11.97 -16.11 13.47
N VAL A 131 -11.84 -16.63 12.26
CA VAL A 131 -11.91 -15.82 11.02
C VAL A 131 -13.29 -15.20 10.88
N LYS A 132 -14.36 -15.97 11.10
CA LYS A 132 -15.74 -15.46 11.07
C LYS A 132 -15.98 -14.40 12.15
N ALA A 133 -15.55 -14.65 13.38
CA ALA A 133 -15.65 -13.69 14.47
C ALA A 133 -14.91 -12.39 14.15
N SER A 134 -13.68 -12.48 13.62
CA SER A 134 -12.84 -11.31 13.31
C SER A 134 -13.37 -10.40 12.19
N LYS A 135 -14.27 -10.93 11.35
CA LYS A 135 -14.98 -10.18 10.28
C LYS A 135 -16.22 -9.47 10.80
N THR A 136 -16.79 -9.93 11.91
CA THR A 136 -18.06 -9.43 12.45
C THR A 136 -17.85 -8.56 13.70
N ASP A 137 -16.60 -8.40 14.13
CA ASP A 137 -16.26 -7.69 15.36
C ASP A 137 -16.26 -6.16 15.15
N LYS A 138 -17.32 -5.51 15.65
CA LYS A 138 -17.57 -4.07 15.58
C LYS A 138 -16.60 -3.24 16.44
N TYR A 139 -15.87 -3.86 17.37
CA TYR A 139 -15.00 -3.17 18.34
C TYR A 139 -13.51 -3.23 17.99
N LYS A 140 -13.18 -3.71 16.79
CA LYS A 140 -11.79 -3.90 16.31
C LYS A 140 -10.96 -2.61 16.22
N GLU A 141 -11.62 -1.45 16.19
CA GLU A 141 -10.98 -0.12 16.06
C GLU A 141 -10.94 0.69 17.36
N ILE A 142 -11.46 0.18 18.48
CA ILE A 142 -11.40 0.90 19.75
C ILE A 142 -10.09 0.55 20.46
N GLU A 143 -9.08 1.41 20.31
CA GLU A 143 -7.89 1.43 21.17
C GLU A 143 -8.31 1.87 22.58
N ARG A 144 -7.93 1.09 23.61
CA ARG A 144 -8.21 1.40 25.03
C ARG A 144 -6.97 2.02 25.67
#